data_AF-X1LL06-F1
#
_entry.id   AF-X1LL06-F1
#
_cell.length_a   1.000
_cell.length_b   1.000
_cell.length_c   1.000
_cell.angle_alpha   90.00
_cell.angle_beta   90.00
_cell.angle_gamma   90.00
#
_symmetry.space_group_name_H-M   'P 1'
#
loop_
_entity.id
_entity.type
_entity.pdbx_description
1 polymer ?
#
loop_
_entity_poly.entity_id
_entity_poly.type
_entity_poly.pdbx_seq_one_letter_code
_entity_poly.pdbx_strand_id
1 'polypeptide(L)' 'MSDLIHDRTTVYSIGYHIVWSVKYRKDVLIGKVEKSLKQILIDI' A
#
# COMPACT_ATOMS: atom_id res chain seq x y z
N MET A 1 9.22 -16.93 7.86
CA MET A 1 10.43 -17.07 7.03
C MET A 1 10.41 -15.87 6.11
N SER A 2 11.38 -14.97 6.20
CA SER A 2 11.38 -13.73 5.40
C SER A 2 11.67 -14.07 3.95
N ASP A 3 10.70 -13.81 3.06
CA ASP A 3 10.85 -14.01 1.62
C ASP A 3 11.91 -13.05 1.09
N LEU A 4 13.09 -13.59 0.76
CA LEU A 4 14.21 -12.83 0.20
C LEU A 4 14.01 -12.69 -1.31
N ILE A 5 14.10 -11.45 -1.81
CA ILE A 5 14.04 -11.14 -3.23
C ILE A 5 15.47 -11.13 -3.77
N HIS A 6 15.70 -11.89 -4.84
CA HIS A 6 16.98 -11.97 -5.53
C HIS A 6 16.90 -11.24 -6.88
N ASP A 7 17.69 -10.20 -7.04
CA ASP A 7 17.95 -9.51 -8.31
C ASP A 7 19.33 -9.95 -8.85
N ARG A 8 19.71 -9.52 -10.06
CA ARG A 8 20.92 -9.95 -10.78
C ARG A 8 22.20 -9.80 -9.95
N THR A 9 22.28 -8.77 -9.11
CA THR A 9 23.49 -8.47 -8.31
C THR A 9 23.20 -8.22 -6.83
N THR A 10 21.95 -8.27 -6.38
CA THR A 10 21.57 -7.93 -5.01
C THR A 10 20.52 -8.87 -4.46
N VAL A 11 20.53 -9.05 -3.14
CA VAL A 11 19.52 -9.79 -2.40
C VAL A 11 19.00 -8.88 -1.31
N TYR A 12 17.69 -8.74 -1.22
CA TYR A 12 17.07 -7.82 -0.27
C TYR A 12 15.70 -8.31 0.19
N SER A 13 15.24 -7.78 1.31
CA SER A 13 13.89 -7.94 1.83
C SER A 13 13.48 -6.61 2.43
N ILE A 14 12.69 -5.84 1.68
CA ILE A 14 12.33 -4.47 2.05
C ILE A 14 10.81 -4.43 2.29
N GLY A 15 10.43 -4.20 3.54
CA GLY A 15 9.05 -3.98 3.94
C GLY A 15 8.83 -2.52 4.31
N TYR A 16 7.80 -1.90 3.74
CA TYR A 16 7.41 -0.53 4.06
C TYR A 16 6.11 -0.52 4.85
N HIS A 17 6.04 0.29 5.91
CA HIS A 17 4.80 0.60 6.61
C HIS A 17 4.39 2.04 6.27
N ILE A 18 3.45 2.18 5.34
CA ILE A 18 3.00 3.47 4.81
C ILE A 18 1.62 3.79 5.39
N VAL A 19 1.50 4.96 6.01
CA VAL A 19 0.25 5.49 6.57
C VAL A 19 0.08 6.93 6.12
N TRP A 20 -1.13 7.30 5.72
CA TRP A 20 -1.49 8.68 5.35
C TRP A 20 -2.87 9.04 5.88
N SER A 21 -3.28 10.29 5.67
CA SER A 21 -4.59 10.79 6.05
C SER A 21 -5.21 11.63 4.94
N VAL A 22 -6.54 11.68 4.91
CA VAL A 22 -7.30 12.50 3.98
C VAL A 22 -7.30 13.97 4.39
N LYS A 23 -7.50 14.85 3.41
CA LYS A 23 -7.54 16.30 3.62
C LYS A 23 -8.60 16.65 4.68
N TYR A 24 -8.21 17.46 5.65
CA TYR A 24 -9.04 17.86 6.80
C TYR A 24 -9.53 16.71 7.69
N ARG A 25 -8.94 15.50 7.60
CA ARG A 25 -9.31 14.31 8.39
C ARG A 25 -10.82 13.99 8.37
N LYS A 26 -11.49 14.32 7.26
CA LYS A 26 -12.91 13.99 7.07
C LYS A 26 -13.08 12.48 6.94
N ASP A 27 -14.16 11.94 7.47
CA ASP A 27 -14.44 10.51 7.37
C ASP A 27 -15.05 10.15 6.00
N VAL A 28 -14.25 10.25 4.94
CA VAL A 28 -14.66 10.04 3.55
C VAL A 28 -14.32 8.64 3.02
N LEU A 29 -13.47 7.90 3.73
CA LEU A 29 -13.00 6.57 3.33
C LEU A 29 -13.94 5.47 3.82
N ILE A 30 -15.23 5.59 3.50
CA ILE A 30 -16.26 4.63 3.92
C ILE A 30 -17.01 4.09 2.69
N GLY A 31 -17.44 2.83 2.77
CA GLY A 31 -18.39 2.24 1.83
C GLY A 31 -17.84 2.11 0.42
N LYS A 32 -18.47 2.78 -0.56
CA LYS A 32 -18.05 2.70 -1.96
C LYS A 32 -16.70 3.36 -2.21
N VAL A 33 -16.40 4.46 -1.50
CA VAL A 33 -15.16 5.22 -1.67
C VAL A 33 -13.96 4.38 -1.24
N GLU A 34 -14.07 3.70 -0.09
CA GLU A 34 -13.05 2.76 0.40
C GLU A 34 -12.77 1.64 -0.60
N LYS A 35 -13.82 0.99 -1.12
CA LYS A 35 -13.68 -0.10 -2.10
C LYS A 35 -13.00 0.35 -3.39
N SER A 36 -13.42 1.51 -3.91
CA SER A 36 -12.82 2.08 -5.12
C SER A 36 -11.35 2.44 -4.91
N LEU A 37 -11.01 3.02 -3.76
CA LEU A 37 -9.63 3.39 -3.45
C LEU A 37 -8.72 2.16 -3.35
N LYS A 38 -9.16 1.10 -2.67
CA LYS A 38 -8.40 -0.16 -2.60
C LYS A 38 -8.17 -0.76 -3.98
N GLN A 39 -9.18 -0.72 -4.86
CA GLN A 39 -9.03 -1.21 -6.23
C GLN A 39 -7.97 -0.41 -7.00
N ILE A 40 -8.01 0.91 -6.91
CA ILE A 40 -7.02 1.79 -7.58
C ILE A 40 -5.60 1.52 -7.06
N LEU A 41 -5.43 1.30 -5.75
CA LEU A 41 -4.11 1.06 -5.15
C LEU A 41 -3.52 -0.31 -5.49
N ILE A 42 -4.35 -1.30 -5.84
CA ILE A 42 -3.91 -2.65 -6.22
C ILE A 42 -3.63 -2.75 -7.73
N ASP A 43 -4.37 -1.98 -8.53
CA ASP A 43 -4.24 -1.98 -10.00
C ASP A 43 -2.99 -1.23 -10.49
N ILE A 44 -2.36 -0.42 -9.63
CA ILE A 44 -1.10 0.27 -9.88
C ILE A 44 0.08 -0.62 -9.47
#